data_AF-R7FFX3-F1
#
_entry.id   AF-R7FFX3-F1
#
_cell.length_a   1.000
_cell.length_b   1.000
_cell.length_c   1.000
_cell.angle_alpha   90.00
_cell.angle_beta   90.00
_cell.angle_gamma   90.00
#
_symmetry.space_group_name_H-M   'P 1'
#
loop_
_entity.id
_entity.type
_entity.pdbx_description
1 polymer ?
#
loop_
_entity_poly.entity_id
_entity_poly.type
_entity_poly.pdbx_seq_one_letter_code
_entity_poly.pdbx_strand_id
1 'polypeptide(L)' 'MIKEIAWDTFKNTGDINTFLEYKQIQNLEKGIQEIANGKCEDKWNSNSREQYGRL' A
#
# COMPACT_ATOMS: atom_id res chain seq x y z
N MET A 1 -6.31 13.57 -11.90
CA MET A 1 -6.42 14.66 -10.91
C MET A 1 -5.26 14.66 -9.91
N ILE A 2 -5.29 13.94 -8.77
CA ILE A 2 -4.19 14.01 -7.77
C ILE A 2 -2.82 13.56 -8.34
N LYS A 3 -2.80 12.56 -9.23
CA LYS A 3 -1.58 12.13 -9.96
C LYS A 3 -0.96 13.25 -10.80
N GLU A 4 -1.80 14.02 -11.48
CA GLU A 4 -1.36 15.09 -12.38
C GLU A 4 -0.79 16.24 -11.57
N ILE A 5 -1.42 16.58 -10.43
CA ILE A 5 -0.91 17.58 -9.48
C ILE A 5 0.46 17.16 -8.92
N ALA A 6 0.61 15.90 -8.50
CA ALA A 6 1.89 15.39 -8.01
C ALA A 6 2.98 15.38 -9.10
N TRP A 7 2.61 15.05 -10.34
CA TRP A 7 3.51 15.06 -11.49
C TRP A 7 3.95 16.46 -11.89
N ASP A 8 3.02 17.42 -11.96
CA ASP A 8 3.33 18.81 -12.29
C ASP A 8 4.18 19.46 -11.19
N THR A 9 3.91 19.16 -9.93
CA THR A 9 4.74 19.63 -8.80
C THR A 9 6.16 19.06 -8.91
N PHE A 10 6.31 17.75 -9.12
CA PHE A 10 7.61 17.13 -9.34
C PHE A 10 8.35 17.73 -10.55
N LYS A 11 7.65 17.99 -11.65
CA LYS A 11 8.25 18.61 -12.86
C LYS A 11 8.75 20.03 -12.60
N ASN A 12 8.09 20.78 -11.72
CA ASN A 12 8.45 22.15 -11.38
C ASN A 12 9.53 22.25 -10.29
N THR A 13 9.54 21.35 -9.29
CA THR A 13 10.42 21.45 -8.12
C THR A 13 11.52 20.39 -8.07
N GLY A 14 11.35 19.29 -8.82
CA GLY A 14 12.21 18.11 -8.71
C GLY A 14 12.02 17.32 -7.42
N ASP A 15 11.02 17.67 -6.59
CA ASP A 15 10.85 17.06 -5.28
C ASP A 15 10.23 15.65 -5.37
N ILE A 16 11.07 14.65 -5.13
CA ILE A 16 10.68 13.23 -5.13
C ILE A 16 9.70 12.90 -3.99
N ASN A 17 9.68 13.69 -2.91
CA ASN A 17 8.81 13.44 -1.76
C ASN A 17 7.34 13.57 -2.15
N THR A 18 7.01 14.51 -3.04
CA THR A 18 5.64 14.68 -3.56
C THR A 18 5.13 13.42 -4.25
N PHE A 19 6.00 12.70 -4.98
CA PHE A 19 5.62 11.44 -5.62
C PHE A 19 5.46 10.30 -4.61
N LEU A 20 6.31 10.26 -3.57
CA LEU A 20 6.21 9.28 -2.49
C LEU A 20 4.94 9.46 -1.67
N GLU A 21 4.56 10.70 -1.35
CA GLU A 21 3.31 11.04 -0.68
C GLU A 21 2.10 10.63 -1.51
N TYR A 22 2.11 10.92 -2.82
CA TYR A 22 1.08 10.44 -3.74
C TYR A 22 0.91 8.91 -3.71
N LYS A 23 2.03 8.17 -3.72
CA LYS A 23 2.05 6.71 -3.63
C LYS A 23 1.44 6.18 -2.33
N GLN A 24 1.69 6.86 -1.21
CA GLN A 24 1.12 6.50 0.09
C GLN A 24 -0.39 6.74 0.13
N ILE A 25 -0.86 7.87 -0.39
CA ILE A 25 -2.30 8.19 -0.48
C ILE A 25 -3.02 7.14 -1.32
N GLN A 26 -2.47 6.74 -2.48
CA GLN A 26 -3.05 5.66 -3.29
C GLN A 26 -3.17 4.33 -2.53
N ASN A 27 -2.16 3.99 -1.73
CA ASN A 27 -2.19 2.76 -0.93
C ASN A 27 -3.27 2.82 0.16
N LEU A 28 -3.45 3.98 0.79
CA LEU A 28 -4.52 4.21 1.76
C LEU A 28 -5.90 4.11 1.12
N GLU A 29 -6.11 4.73 -0.04
CA GLU A 29 -7.37 4.63 -0.79
C GLU A 29 -7.71 3.17 -1.13
N LYS A 30 -6.71 2.40 -1.56
CA LYS A 30 -6.87 0.97 -1.86
C LYS A 30 -7.26 0.17 -0.61
N GLY A 31 -6.60 0.42 0.53
CA GLY A 31 -6.94 -0.21 1.81
C GLY A 31 -8.35 0.14 2.28
N ILE A 32 -8.77 1.41 2.16
CA ILE A 32 -10.12 1.85 2.50
C ILE A 32 -11.16 1.18 1.59
N GLN A 33 -10.89 1.08 0.28
CA GLN A 33 -11.77 0.36 -0.66
C GLN A 33 -11.85 -1.14 -0.36
N GLU A 34 -10.76 -1.77 0.06
CA GLU A 34 -10.73 -3.19 0.44
C GLU A 34 -11.56 -3.45 1.70
N ILE A 35 -11.45 -2.58 2.72
CA ILE A 35 -12.28 -2.60 3.93
C ILE A 35 -13.76 -2.38 3.59
N ALA A 36 -14.06 -1.36 2.77
CA ALA A 36 -15.43 -1.05 2.36
C ALA A 36 -16.08 -2.17 1.55
N ASN A 37 -15.29 -2.89 0.74
CA ASN A 37 -15.74 -4.04 -0.04
C ASN A 37 -15.75 -5.35 0.77
N GLY A 38 -15.53 -5.31 2.09
CA GLY A 38 -15.54 -6.48 2.97
C GLY A 38 -14.41 -7.48 2.71
N LYS A 39 -13.38 -7.11 1.94
CA LYS A 39 -12.18 -7.92 1.71
C LYS A 39 -11.18 -7.64 2.82
N CYS A 40 -11.50 -8.10 4.02
CA CYS A 40 -10.52 -8.31 5.07
C CYS A 40 -9.75 -9.58 4.72
N GLU A 41 -8.64 -9.48 3.97
CA GLU A 41 -7.74 -10.62 3.84
C GLU A 41 -7.00 -10.80 5.18
N ASP A 42 -7.53 -11.68 6.02
CA ASP A 42 -6.83 -12.21 7.17
C ASP A 42 -5.66 -13.07 6.69
N LYS A 43 -4.56 -12.45 6.24
CA LYS A 43 -3.28 -13.14 6.08
C LYS A 43 -2.65 -13.35 7.47
N TRP A 44 -3.25 -14.23 8.27
CA TRP A 44 -2.62 -14.76 9.48
C TRP A 44 -1.94 -16.10 9.18
N ASN A 45 -0.63 -16.11 9.44
CA ASN A 45 0.38 -17.07 9.00
C ASN A 45 0.19 -18.50 9.55
N SER A 46 0.35 -19.53 8.72
CA SER A 46 0.47 -20.95 9.15
C SER A 46 1.89 -21.48 8.94
N ASN A 47 2.89 -20.89 9.60
CA ASN A 47 4.25 -21.45 9.65
C ASN A 47 4.55 -22.20 10.97
N SER A 48 3.51 -22.67 11.66
CA SER A 48 3.61 -23.40 12.92
C SER A 48 3.60 -24.94 12.78
N ARG A 49 3.51 -25.48 11.56
CA ARG A 49 3.47 -26.95 11.32
C ARG A 49 4.82 -27.59 11.01
N GLU A 50 5.87 -26.83 10.70
CA GLU A 50 7.16 -27.42 10.29
C GLU A 50 8.10 -27.80 11.45
N GLN A 51 7.84 -27.32 12.68
CA GLN A 51 8.77 -27.49 13.80
C GLN A 51 8.64 -28.84 14.54
N TYR A 52 7.51 -29.54 14.42
CA TYR A 52 7.26 -30.79 15.18
C TYR A 52 7.36 -32.07 14.34
N GLY A 53 7.70 -31.98 13.05
CA GLY A 53 7.84 -33.15 12.16
C GLY A 53 9.27 -33.68 12.00
N ARG A 54 10.25 -33.17 12.75
CA ARG A 54 11.67 -33.58 12.72
C ARG A 54 12.20 -34.07 14.08
N LEU A 55 11.37 -34.73 14.88
CA LEU A 55 11.82 -35.48 16.05
C LEU A 55 11.47 -36.96 15.88
#